data_AF-A0A1B6ERE6-F1
#
_entry.id   AF-A0A1B6ERE6-F1
#
_cell.length_a   1.000
_cell.length_b   1.000
_cell.length_c   1.000
_cell.angle_alpha   90.00
_cell.angle_beta   90.00
_cell.angle_gamma   90.00
#
_symmetry.space_group_name_H-M   'P 1'
#
loop_
_entity.id
_entity.type
_entity.pdbx_description
1 polymer ?
#
loop_
_entity_poly.entity_id
_entity_poly.type
_entity_poly.pdbx_seq_one_letter_code
_entity_poly.pdbx_strand_id
1 'polypeptide(L)'
;MVEAARQVTLLTHTNRLGVNGALLQCIAVYLSLHQIPGKPLDVTEFSAALKQKMSDIENADQMEEFENKMPYTDKLKAMDELLGDDNVLDEEVQGILGHDVSALNSVPTAVFCFLRSQKSIPNIKTDCPFRRTIQYAISLGGDTDTIASMAGAIAGAFYGMEAINESLQKHCEFVNETIDLADKIIEKSFT
;
A
#
# COMPACT_ATOMS: atom_id res chain seq x y z
N MET A 1 9.61 11.10 9.14
CA MET A 1 8.51 10.25 8.67
C MET A 1 8.66 8.82 9.19
N VAL A 2 9.64 8.03 8.75
CA VAL A 2 9.80 6.61 9.18
C VAL A 2 9.87 6.45 10.70
N GLU A 3 10.65 7.29 11.39
CA GLU A 3 10.74 7.23 12.86
C GLU A 3 9.40 7.56 13.55
N ALA A 4 8.67 8.56 13.07
CA ALA A 4 7.36 8.91 13.63
C ALA A 4 6.34 7.77 13.43
N ALA A 5 6.35 7.14 12.25
CA ALA A 5 5.52 5.97 11.96
C ALA A 5 5.88 4.80 12.89
N ARG A 6 7.17 4.56 13.15
CA ARG A 6 7.64 3.55 14.12
C ARG A 6 7.09 3.83 15.52
N GLN A 7 7.28 5.05 16.03
CA GLN A 7 6.86 5.42 17.39
C GLN A 7 5.34 5.34 17.58
N VAL A 8 4.54 5.81 16.62
CA VAL A 8 3.07 5.68 16.68
C VAL A 8 2.64 4.22 16.63
N THR A 9 3.29 3.39 15.82
CA THR A 9 2.94 1.97 15.69
C THR A 9 3.24 1.20 16.98
N LEU A 10 4.36 1.52 17.64
CA LEU A 10 4.77 0.90 18.91
C LEU A 10 3.78 1.11 20.07
N LEU A 11 2.83 2.05 19.94
CA LEU A 11 1.76 2.22 20.93
C LEU A 11 0.82 1.01 21.02
N THR A 12 0.64 0.27 19.92
CA THR A 12 -0.30 -0.86 19.84
C THR A 12 0.32 -2.15 19.29
N HIS A 13 1.38 -2.04 18.50
CA HIS A 13 2.08 -3.18 17.90
C HIS A 13 3.56 -3.16 18.28
N THR A 14 3.95 -4.08 19.16
CA THR A 14 5.35 -4.24 19.61
C THR A 14 6.11 -5.32 18.84
N ASN A 15 5.41 -6.14 18.04
CA ASN A 15 6.03 -7.14 17.18
C ASN A 15 6.65 -6.47 15.93
N ARG A 16 7.88 -6.87 15.61
CA ARG A 16 8.66 -6.41 14.44
C ARG A 16 7.88 -6.47 13.13
N LEU A 17 7.08 -7.51 12.88
CA LEU A 17 6.29 -7.63 11.66
C LEU A 17 5.24 -6.52 11.57
N GLY A 18 4.51 -6.24 12.66
CA GLY A 18 3.53 -5.16 12.69
C GLY A 18 4.17 -3.79 12.46
N VAL A 19 5.32 -3.54 13.11
CA VAL A 19 6.08 -2.30 12.93
C VAL A 19 6.58 -2.15 11.50
N ASN A 20 7.25 -3.17 10.95
CA ASN A 20 7.82 -3.12 9.61
C ASN A 20 6.75 -3.00 8.53
N GLY A 21 5.57 -3.59 8.72
CA GLY A 21 4.42 -3.40 7.84
C GLY A 21 3.93 -1.95 7.83
N ALA A 22 3.80 -1.32 8.99
CA ALA A 22 3.44 0.09 9.07
C ALA A 22 4.48 0.99 8.38
N LEU A 23 5.78 0.66 8.50
CA LEU A 23 6.84 1.38 7.80
C LEU A 23 6.76 1.20 6.29
N LEU A 24 6.52 -0.02 5.79
CA LEU A 24 6.31 -0.29 4.37
C LEU A 24 5.14 0.54 3.82
N GLN A 25 3.99 0.52 4.49
CA GLN A 25 2.82 1.31 4.11
C GLN A 25 3.14 2.80 4.06
N CYS A 26 3.81 3.31 5.10
CA CYS A 26 4.19 4.72 5.19
C CYS A 26 5.15 5.14 4.07
N ILE A 27 6.10 4.27 3.70
CA ILE A 27 7.04 4.51 2.61
C ILE A 27 6.32 4.47 1.26
N ALA A 28 5.38 3.54 1.05
CA ALA A 28 4.62 3.46 -0.20
C ALA A 28 3.82 4.75 -0.45
N VAL A 29 3.12 5.25 0.57
CA VAL A 29 2.41 6.54 0.49
C VAL A 29 3.38 7.69 0.22
N TYR A 30 4.52 7.73 0.92
CA TYR A 30 5.55 8.75 0.67
C TYR A 30 6.06 8.73 -0.76
N LEU A 31 6.41 7.56 -1.30
CA LEU A 31 6.89 7.42 -2.67
C LEU A 31 5.82 7.85 -3.67
N SER A 32 4.54 7.55 -3.42
CA SER A 32 3.42 8.01 -4.23
C SER A 32 3.29 9.53 -4.28
N LEU A 33 3.40 10.21 -3.13
CA LEU A 33 3.36 11.68 -3.04
C LEU A 33 4.51 12.38 -3.79
N HIS A 34 5.64 11.70 -3.95
CA HIS A 34 6.84 12.26 -4.57
C HIS A 34 6.97 11.91 -6.06
N GLN A 35 5.93 11.31 -6.66
CA GLN A 35 5.89 11.12 -8.11
C GLN A 35 5.61 12.44 -8.82
N ILE A 36 6.05 12.53 -10.09
CA ILE A 36 5.79 13.70 -10.92
C ILE A 36 4.30 13.71 -11.31
N PRO A 37 3.53 14.77 -10.99
CA PRO A 37 2.12 14.85 -11.36
C PRO A 37 1.91 14.68 -12.87
N GLY A 38 0.95 13.83 -13.24
CA GLY A 38 0.60 13.56 -14.65
C GLY A 38 1.56 12.62 -15.39
N LYS A 39 2.68 12.21 -14.79
CA LYS A 39 3.56 11.18 -15.36
C LYS A 39 3.04 9.79 -14.96
N PRO A 40 2.96 8.80 -15.88
CA PRO A 40 2.69 7.42 -15.52
C PRO A 40 3.69 6.89 -14.50
N LEU A 41 3.21 6.06 -13.57
CA LEU A 41 4.06 5.41 -12.57
C LEU A 41 5.03 4.43 -13.25
N ASP A 42 6.32 4.55 -12.94
CA ASP A 42 7.28 3.48 -13.24
C ASP A 42 7.18 2.42 -12.13
N VAL A 43 6.45 1.34 -12.42
CA VAL A 43 6.20 0.25 -11.46
C VAL A 43 7.50 -0.43 -11.04
N THR A 44 8.46 -0.58 -11.95
CA THR A 44 9.73 -1.24 -11.68
C THR A 44 10.61 -0.38 -10.77
N GLU A 45 10.72 0.93 -11.05
CA GLU A 45 11.45 1.87 -10.20
C GLU A 45 10.82 1.97 -8.81
N PHE A 46 9.48 2.03 -8.74
CA PHE A 46 8.76 2.12 -7.47
C PHE A 46 8.97 0.89 -6.60
N SER A 47 8.83 -0.31 -7.17
CA SER A 47 9.07 -1.57 -6.44
C SER A 47 10.53 -1.72 -6.00
N ALA A 48 11.48 -1.34 -6.86
CA ALA A 48 12.91 -1.34 -6.51
C ALA A 48 13.20 -0.43 -5.31
N ALA A 49 12.61 0.77 -5.27
CA ALA A 49 12.76 1.69 -4.16
C ALA A 49 12.17 1.14 -2.84
N LEU A 50 11.01 0.49 -2.89
CA LEU A 50 10.41 -0.18 -1.73
C LEU A 50 11.30 -1.30 -1.19
N LYS A 51 11.78 -2.19 -2.07
CA LYS A 51 12.68 -3.30 -1.71
C LYS A 51 13.95 -2.80 -1.05
N GLN A 52 14.58 -1.77 -1.61
CA GLN A 52 15.81 -1.20 -1.03
C GLN A 52 15.54 -0.67 0.39
N LYS A 53 14.50 0.14 0.56
CA LYS A 53 14.17 0.73 1.87
C LYS A 53 13.79 -0.32 2.91
N MET A 54 13.02 -1.34 2.52
CA MET A 54 12.69 -2.44 3.43
C MET A 54 13.88 -3.30 3.75
N SER A 55 14.79 -3.52 2.80
CA SER A 55 16.04 -4.22 3.07
C SER A 55 16.86 -3.48 4.14
N ASP A 56 16.98 -2.16 4.03
CA ASP A 56 17.71 -1.36 5.02
C ASP A 56 17.06 -1.42 6.41
N ILE A 57 15.72 -1.33 6.48
CA ILE A 57 14.95 -1.44 7.73
C ILE A 57 15.11 -2.82 8.36
N GLU A 58 14.93 -3.89 7.59
CA GLU A 58 14.99 -5.25 8.10
C GLU A 58 16.40 -5.63 8.56
N ASN A 59 17.44 -5.11 7.90
CA ASN A 59 18.83 -5.27 8.33
C ASN A 59 19.14 -4.53 9.64
N ALA A 60 18.60 -3.32 9.83
CA ALA A 60 18.76 -2.58 11.08
C ALA A 60 18.00 -3.21 12.25
N ASP A 61 16.83 -3.81 11.97
CA ASP A 61 15.96 -4.45 12.96
C ASP A 61 16.26 -5.95 13.16
N GLN A 62 17.43 -6.45 12.76
CA GLN A 62 17.76 -7.87 12.91
C GLN A 62 17.74 -8.28 14.38
N MET A 63 16.89 -9.25 14.70
CA MET A 63 16.84 -9.93 15.99
C MET A 63 17.16 -11.41 15.75
N GLU A 64 18.05 -11.99 16.56
CA GLU A 64 18.56 -13.36 16.35
C GLU A 64 17.47 -14.44 16.42
N GLU A 65 16.33 -14.14 17.05
CA GLU A 65 15.25 -15.10 17.33
C GLU A 65 14.31 -15.39 16.14
N PHE A 66 14.38 -14.64 15.03
CA PHE A 66 13.52 -14.87 13.88
C PHE A 66 14.17 -15.76 12.82
N GLU A 67 13.48 -16.82 12.41
CA GLU A 67 13.92 -17.73 11.33
C GLU A 67 14.08 -16.99 10.00
N ASN A 68 13.07 -16.19 9.60
CA ASN A 68 13.19 -15.29 8.45
C ASN A 68 13.59 -13.88 8.91
N LYS A 69 14.76 -13.43 8.46
CA LYS A 69 15.30 -12.11 8.78
C LYS A 69 14.80 -10.99 7.85
N MET A 70 14.29 -11.32 6.66
CA MET A 70 13.92 -10.38 5.59
C MET A 70 12.48 -10.59 5.03
N PRO A 71 11.46 -10.84 5.88
CA PRO A 71 10.15 -11.27 5.42
C PRO A 71 9.45 -10.29 4.45
N TYR A 72 9.56 -8.97 4.65
CA TYR A 72 8.98 -7.98 3.75
C TYR A 72 9.77 -7.86 2.45
N THR A 73 11.10 -7.86 2.53
CA THR A 73 11.93 -7.83 1.33
C THR A 73 11.66 -9.06 0.45
N ASP A 74 11.44 -10.24 1.04
CA ASP A 74 11.09 -11.45 0.31
C ASP A 74 9.69 -11.39 -0.29
N LYS A 75 8.69 -10.90 0.45
CA LYS A 75 7.33 -10.63 -0.08
C LYS A 75 7.37 -9.67 -1.28
N LEU A 76 8.18 -8.61 -1.21
CA LEU A 76 8.31 -7.65 -2.31
C LEU A 76 9.04 -8.22 -3.54
N LYS A 77 9.95 -9.20 -3.37
CA LYS A 77 10.52 -9.93 -4.51
C LYS A 77 9.45 -10.81 -5.18
N ALA A 78 8.69 -11.55 -4.38
CA ALA A 78 7.61 -12.39 -4.91
C ALA A 78 6.52 -11.53 -5.60
N MET A 79 6.25 -10.33 -5.07
CA MET A 79 5.36 -9.35 -5.70
C MET A 79 5.82 -8.96 -7.12
N ASP A 80 7.12 -8.80 -7.36
CA ASP A 80 7.63 -8.48 -8.71
C ASP A 80 7.39 -9.61 -9.71
N GLU A 81 7.49 -10.86 -9.26
CA GLU A 81 7.19 -12.03 -10.09
C GLU A 81 5.71 -12.01 -10.51
N LEU A 82 4.81 -11.69 -9.58
CA LEU A 82 3.37 -11.55 -9.86
C LEU A 82 3.05 -10.36 -10.77
N LEU A 83 3.76 -9.25 -10.62
CA LEU A 83 3.60 -8.07 -11.50
C LEU A 83 4.10 -8.34 -12.92
N GLY A 84 4.94 -9.35 -13.11
CA GLY A 84 5.44 -9.79 -14.42
C GLY A 84 4.41 -10.53 -15.26
N ASP A 85 3.35 -11.08 -14.64
CA ASP A 85 2.28 -11.80 -15.34
C ASP A 85 0.95 -11.03 -15.28
N ASP A 86 0.53 -10.50 -16.43
CA ASP A 86 -0.74 -9.80 -16.55
C ASP A 86 -1.97 -10.73 -16.35
N ASN A 87 -1.79 -12.06 -16.37
CA ASN A 87 -2.83 -13.09 -16.20
C ASN A 87 -2.73 -13.86 -14.87
N VAL A 88 -1.96 -13.35 -13.90
CA VAL A 88 -1.87 -13.95 -12.56
C VAL A 88 -3.27 -14.20 -11.97
N LEU A 89 -3.45 -15.37 -11.36
CA LEU A 89 -4.69 -15.75 -10.70
C LEU A 89 -4.80 -15.10 -9.32
N ASP A 90 -6.02 -14.74 -8.91
CA ASP A 90 -6.25 -14.13 -7.59
C ASP A 90 -5.84 -15.09 -6.46
N GLU A 91 -6.04 -16.40 -6.63
CA GLU A 91 -5.61 -17.44 -5.68
C GLU A 91 -4.08 -17.49 -5.52
N GLU A 92 -3.33 -17.19 -6.58
CA GLU A 92 -1.87 -17.15 -6.56
C GLU A 92 -1.38 -15.92 -5.79
N VAL A 93 -2.01 -14.76 -6.03
CA VAL A 93 -1.75 -13.53 -5.28
C VAL A 93 -2.05 -13.75 -3.78
N GLN A 94 -3.20 -14.34 -3.46
CA GLN A 94 -3.60 -14.67 -2.08
C GLN A 94 -2.61 -15.65 -1.43
N GLY A 95 -2.19 -16.70 -2.13
CA GLY A 95 -1.26 -17.69 -1.59
C GLY A 95 0.15 -17.16 -1.33
N ILE A 96 0.63 -16.24 -2.18
CA ILE A 96 1.99 -15.71 -2.11
C ILE A 96 2.07 -14.47 -1.23
N LEU A 97 1.21 -13.47 -1.47
CA LEU A 97 1.23 -12.20 -0.74
C LEU A 97 0.37 -12.23 0.51
N GLY A 98 -0.68 -13.05 0.54
CA GLY A 98 -1.62 -13.12 1.64
C GLY A 98 -2.79 -12.16 1.44
N HIS A 99 -3.81 -12.33 2.28
CA HIS A 99 -4.97 -11.45 2.33
C HIS A 99 -5.65 -11.46 3.71
N ASP A 100 -4.88 -11.73 4.77
CA ASP A 100 -5.38 -11.82 6.15
C ASP A 100 -4.97 -10.61 6.99
N VAL A 101 -5.43 -10.60 8.25
CA VAL A 101 -5.26 -9.48 9.20
C VAL A 101 -3.81 -9.19 9.61
N SER A 102 -2.86 -10.08 9.32
CA SER A 102 -1.46 -9.87 9.68
C SER A 102 -0.81 -8.86 8.74
N ALA A 103 0.01 -7.96 9.28
CA ALA A 103 0.66 -6.92 8.49
C ALA A 103 1.55 -7.48 7.36
N LEU A 104 2.11 -8.68 7.53
CA LEU A 104 2.94 -9.34 6.52
C LEU A 104 2.11 -9.92 5.36
N ASN A 105 0.84 -10.22 5.61
CA ASN A 105 -0.10 -10.78 4.62
C ASN A 105 -1.16 -9.77 4.14
N SER A 106 -1.06 -8.50 4.50
CA SER A 106 -1.97 -7.44 4.06
C SER A 106 -1.25 -6.26 3.41
N VAL A 107 -0.16 -5.76 4.00
CA VAL A 107 0.55 -4.58 3.49
C VAL A 107 1.16 -4.82 2.11
N PRO A 108 1.92 -5.91 1.85
CA PRO A 108 2.45 -6.19 0.51
C PRO A 108 1.32 -6.35 -0.52
N THR A 109 0.20 -6.95 -0.13
CA THR A 109 -0.98 -7.14 -0.99
C THR A 109 -1.61 -5.79 -1.35
N ALA A 110 -1.70 -4.85 -0.41
CA ALA A 110 -2.19 -3.49 -0.69
C ALA A 110 -1.28 -2.75 -1.69
N VAL A 111 0.04 -2.85 -1.52
CA VAL A 111 1.03 -2.30 -2.47
C VAL A 111 0.86 -2.94 -3.85
N PHE A 112 0.76 -4.27 -3.91
CA PHE A 112 0.54 -5.00 -5.15
C PHE A 112 -0.74 -4.54 -5.86
N CYS A 113 -1.85 -4.36 -5.12
CA CYS A 113 -3.10 -3.90 -5.70
C CYS A 113 -2.96 -2.54 -6.39
N PHE A 114 -2.22 -1.61 -5.78
CA PHE A 114 -1.91 -0.32 -6.38
C PHE A 114 -1.06 -0.45 -7.65
N LEU A 115 0.01 -1.26 -7.62
CA LEU A 115 0.93 -1.44 -8.74
C LEU A 115 0.28 -2.20 -9.91
N ARG A 116 -0.46 -3.28 -9.63
CA ARG A 116 -1.16 -4.09 -10.66
C ARG A 116 -2.26 -3.27 -11.35
N SER A 117 -2.87 -2.34 -10.64
CA SER A 117 -3.96 -1.50 -11.15
C SER A 117 -3.50 -0.34 -12.04
N GLN A 118 -2.18 -0.14 -12.22
CA GLN A 118 -1.68 0.77 -13.27
C GLN A 118 -2.10 0.31 -14.68
N LYS A 119 -2.36 -0.99 -14.84
CA LYS A 119 -2.91 -1.61 -16.05
C LYS A 119 -4.36 -2.06 -15.83
N SER A 120 -5.04 -2.44 -16.92
CA SER A 120 -6.36 -3.06 -16.84
C SER A 120 -6.30 -4.42 -16.13
N ILE A 121 -7.41 -4.78 -15.48
CA ILE A 121 -7.60 -6.07 -14.82
C ILE A 121 -8.85 -6.71 -15.44
N PRO A 122 -8.79 -7.96 -15.97
CA PRO A 122 -9.85 -8.53 -16.81
C PRO A 122 -11.28 -8.45 -16.25
N ASN A 123 -11.44 -8.54 -14.93
CA ASN A 123 -12.75 -8.57 -14.26
C ASN A 123 -13.19 -7.22 -13.66
N ILE A 124 -12.38 -6.16 -13.82
CA ILE A 124 -12.64 -4.85 -13.22
C ILE A 124 -12.91 -3.81 -14.31
N LYS A 125 -14.19 -3.43 -14.44
CA LYS A 125 -14.69 -2.53 -15.48
C LYS A 125 -14.66 -1.07 -15.00
N THR A 126 -13.50 -0.45 -15.04
CA THR A 126 -13.33 0.99 -14.78
C THR A 126 -12.08 1.56 -15.47
N ASP A 127 -12.23 2.74 -16.05
CA ASP A 127 -11.12 3.52 -16.60
C ASP A 127 -10.42 4.37 -15.52
N CYS A 128 -11.08 4.61 -14.39
CA CYS A 128 -10.48 5.28 -13.23
C CYS A 128 -9.53 4.31 -12.50
N PRO A 129 -8.22 4.59 -12.46
CA PRO A 129 -7.25 3.68 -11.86
C PRO A 129 -7.34 3.66 -10.32
N PHE A 130 -7.69 4.78 -9.67
CA PHE A 130 -7.98 4.80 -8.23
C PHE A 130 -9.09 3.80 -7.87
N ARG A 131 -10.22 3.86 -8.59
CA ARG A 131 -11.33 2.91 -8.40
C ARG A 131 -10.90 1.48 -8.69
N ARG A 132 -10.06 1.28 -9.72
CA ARG A 132 -9.52 -0.05 -10.07
C ARG A 132 -8.73 -0.65 -8.90
N THR A 133 -7.86 0.14 -8.27
CA THR A 133 -7.07 -0.27 -7.09
C THR A 133 -7.96 -0.74 -5.95
N ILE A 134 -8.97 0.06 -5.58
CA ILE A 134 -9.90 -0.29 -4.49
C ILE A 134 -10.70 -1.55 -4.83
N GLN A 135 -11.25 -1.62 -6.05
CA GLN A 135 -12.06 -2.78 -6.47
C GLN A 135 -11.23 -4.06 -6.49
N TYR A 136 -9.95 -3.98 -6.88
CA TYR A 136 -9.08 -5.14 -6.91
C TYR A 136 -8.70 -5.60 -5.50
N ALA A 137 -8.35 -4.67 -4.61
CA ALA A 137 -8.10 -4.98 -3.21
C ALA A 137 -9.29 -5.69 -2.55
N ILE A 138 -10.52 -5.24 -2.82
CA ILE A 138 -11.73 -5.88 -2.31
C ILE A 138 -11.95 -7.27 -2.95
N SER A 139 -11.67 -7.44 -4.25
CA SER A 139 -11.91 -8.72 -4.93
C SER A 139 -11.00 -9.85 -4.45
N LEU A 140 -9.83 -9.52 -3.88
CA LEU A 140 -8.94 -10.51 -3.25
C LEU A 140 -9.50 -11.10 -1.95
N GLY A 141 -10.59 -10.56 -1.38
CA GLY A 141 -11.22 -11.12 -0.18
C GLY A 141 -10.36 -11.04 1.08
N GLY A 142 -10.78 -11.73 2.14
CA GLY A 142 -10.08 -11.73 3.43
C GLY A 142 -10.26 -10.42 4.21
N ASP A 143 -9.17 -9.79 4.65
CA ASP A 143 -9.16 -8.50 5.39
C ASP A 143 -9.34 -7.30 4.43
N THR A 144 -10.49 -7.30 3.74
CA THR A 144 -10.74 -6.43 2.59
C THR A 144 -10.75 -4.95 2.92
N ASP A 145 -11.26 -4.56 4.09
CA ASP A 145 -11.34 -3.16 4.53
C ASP A 145 -9.95 -2.59 4.80
N THR A 146 -9.10 -3.34 5.51
CA THR A 146 -7.72 -2.91 5.79
C THR A 146 -6.89 -2.84 4.51
N ILE A 147 -6.93 -3.87 3.65
CA ILE A 147 -6.17 -3.90 2.40
C ILE A 147 -6.63 -2.80 1.44
N ALA A 148 -7.94 -2.62 1.26
CA ALA A 148 -8.48 -1.58 0.39
C ALA A 148 -8.20 -0.17 0.94
N SER A 149 -8.26 0.03 2.25
CA SER A 149 -7.88 1.31 2.88
C SER A 149 -6.41 1.65 2.64
N MET A 150 -5.50 0.68 2.82
CA MET A 150 -4.07 0.88 2.58
C MET A 150 -3.76 1.14 1.11
N ALA A 151 -4.34 0.35 0.20
CA ALA A 151 -4.17 0.51 -1.24
C ALA A 151 -4.76 1.85 -1.71
N GLY A 152 -5.89 2.26 -1.14
CA GLY A 152 -6.55 3.53 -1.35
C GLY A 152 -5.72 4.72 -0.90
N ALA A 153 -5.05 4.63 0.25
CA ALA A 153 -4.14 5.68 0.71
C ALA A 153 -2.96 5.86 -0.25
N ILE A 154 -2.37 4.77 -0.74
CA ILE A 154 -1.26 4.80 -1.72
C ILE A 154 -1.75 5.39 -3.07
N ALA A 155 -2.90 4.93 -3.55
CA ALA A 155 -3.48 5.38 -4.82
C ALA A 155 -3.94 6.84 -4.76
N GLY A 156 -4.61 7.25 -3.68
CA GLY A 156 -5.07 8.61 -3.47
C GLY A 156 -3.92 9.61 -3.37
N ALA A 157 -2.82 9.21 -2.71
CA ALA A 157 -1.59 9.99 -2.69
C ALA A 157 -0.96 10.19 -4.08
N PHE A 158 -1.06 9.19 -4.97
CA PHE A 158 -0.50 9.25 -6.32
C PHE A 158 -1.40 10.01 -7.30
N TYR A 159 -2.71 9.72 -7.32
CA TYR A 159 -3.64 10.28 -8.30
C TYR A 159 -4.27 11.61 -7.87
N GLY A 160 -4.22 11.94 -6.58
CA GLY A 160 -4.84 13.14 -6.03
C GLY A 160 -6.37 13.06 -5.94
N MET A 161 -6.95 14.11 -5.35
CA MET A 161 -8.38 14.18 -5.04
C MET A 161 -9.28 14.11 -6.29
N GLU A 162 -8.81 14.63 -7.43
CA GLU A 162 -9.58 14.64 -8.69
C GLU A 162 -9.90 13.24 -9.21
N ALA A 163 -9.10 12.23 -8.86
CA ALA A 163 -9.36 10.84 -9.25
C ALA A 163 -10.41 10.16 -8.35
N ILE A 164 -10.76 10.74 -7.21
CA ILE A 164 -11.71 10.17 -6.25
C ILE A 164 -13.11 10.67 -6.58
N ASN A 165 -13.93 9.83 -7.21
CA ASN A 165 -15.27 10.22 -7.63
C ASN A 165 -16.15 10.65 -6.44
N GLU A 166 -16.79 11.82 -6.51
CA GLU A 166 -17.65 12.35 -5.44
C GLU A 166 -18.76 11.39 -5.01
N SER A 167 -19.31 10.60 -5.93
CA SER A 167 -20.36 9.64 -5.59
C SER A 167 -19.82 8.55 -4.67
N LEU A 168 -18.57 8.12 -4.81
CA LEU A 168 -17.96 7.18 -3.87
C LEU A 168 -17.81 7.82 -2.49
N GLN A 169 -17.31 9.06 -2.45
CA GLN A 169 -17.08 9.79 -1.21
C GLN A 169 -18.37 10.01 -0.39
N LYS A 170 -19.48 10.34 -1.07
CA LYS A 170 -20.78 10.60 -0.42
C LYS A 170 -21.39 9.38 0.28
N HIS A 171 -20.90 8.17 0.00
CA HIS A 171 -21.32 6.95 0.70
C HIS A 171 -20.42 6.61 1.91
N CYS A 172 -19.32 7.34 2.12
CA CYS A 172 -18.46 7.19 3.28
C CYS A 172 -18.97 8.06 4.43
N GLU A 173 -19.05 7.48 5.62
CA GLU A 173 -19.27 8.24 6.85
C GLU A 173 -18.11 9.22 7.09
N PHE A 174 -18.41 10.39 7.67
CA PHE A 174 -17.42 11.41 8.02
C PHE A 174 -16.58 11.95 6.86
N VAL A 175 -17.13 11.99 5.64
CA VAL A 175 -16.42 12.49 4.45
C VAL A 175 -15.95 13.95 4.62
N ASN A 176 -16.80 14.82 5.17
CA ASN A 176 -16.46 16.24 5.35
C ASN A 176 -15.36 16.40 6.40
N GLU A 177 -15.46 15.68 7.52
CA GLU A 177 -14.47 15.68 8.59
C GLU A 177 -13.13 15.13 8.10
N THR A 178 -13.13 14.13 7.22
CA THR A 178 -11.92 13.57 6.62
C THR A 178 -11.24 14.59 5.70
N ILE A 179 -12.02 15.33 4.90
CA ILE A 179 -11.51 16.43 4.06
C ILE A 179 -10.91 17.54 4.95
N ASP A 180 -11.63 17.96 5.99
CA ASP A 180 -11.15 18.97 6.95
C ASP A 180 -9.85 18.55 7.63
N LEU A 181 -9.68 17.27 7.95
CA LEU A 181 -8.44 16.72 8.51
C LEU A 181 -7.32 16.71 7.48
N ALA A 182 -7.59 16.36 6.22
CA ALA A 182 -6.60 16.41 5.14
C ALA A 182 -6.07 17.84 4.95
N ASP A 183 -6.96 18.85 4.93
CA ASP A 183 -6.57 20.26 4.80
C ASP A 183 -5.68 20.71 5.96
N LYS A 184 -6.02 20.34 7.21
CA LYS A 184 -5.18 20.63 8.39
C LYS A 184 -3.80 19.96 8.32
N ILE A 185 -3.69 18.75 7.78
CA ILE A 185 -2.40 18.07 7.58
C ILE A 185 -1.55 18.85 6.57
N ILE A 186 -2.17 19.34 5.49
CA ILE A 186 -1.49 20.15 4.47
C ILE A 186 -0.98 21.45 5.08
N GLU A 187 -1.80 22.19 5.83
CA GLU A 187 -1.40 23.42 6.52
C GLU A 187 -0.17 23.21 7.41
N LYS A 188 -0.14 22.09 8.15
CA LYS A 188 0.98 21.72 9.03
C LYS A 188 2.21 21.21 8.30
N SER A 189 2.08 20.77 7.05
CA SER A 189 3.21 20.25 6.26
C SER A 189 4.10 21.36 5.68
N PHE A 190 3.60 22.60 5.65
CA PHE A 190 4.33 23.79 5.18
C PHE A 190 4.83 24.70 6.31
N THR A 191 4.62 24.31 7.57
CA THR A 191 5.11 25.04 8.76
C THR A 191 6.33 24.35 9.36
#